data_AF-A0A3D5RUM1-F1
#
_entry.id   AF-A0A3D5RUM1-F1
#
_cell.length_a   1.000
_cell.length_b   1.000
_cell.length_c   1.000
_cell.angle_alpha   90.00
_cell.angle_beta   90.00
_cell.angle_gamma   90.00
#
_symmetry.space_group_name_H-M   'P 1'
#
loop_
_entity.id
_entity.type
_entity.pdbx_description
1 polymer ?
#
loop_
_entity_poly.entity_id
_entity_poly.type
_entity_poly.pdbx_seq_one_letter_code
_entity_poly.pdbx_strand_id
1 'polypeptide(L)'
;MTKYISEIVDEAIKSETEEDAVAVLRENNRPQLRNILQFAVIPKSKKRTFEQVEYTPDDAPIGMNPTNLYKVERQLYLFKAGMTTPIDHLKRVLIQILEELCKEEGATLLATINGNLLAGNLNKSVINQAFPEIVFDESIDHSDGEEPPKKRGPGRPPGAKNKKKTK
;
A
#
# COMPACT_ATOMS: atom_id res chain seq x y z
N MET A 1 -9.70 14.22 -23.55
CA MET A 1 -8.59 14.73 -22.72
C MET A 1 -8.17 13.59 -21.80
N THR A 2 -6.88 13.31 -21.67
CA THR A 2 -6.39 12.21 -20.83
C THR A 2 -6.40 12.64 -19.37
N LYS A 3 -7.16 11.96 -18.51
CA LYS A 3 -7.18 12.24 -17.06
C LYS A 3 -5.87 11.77 -16.41
N TYR A 4 -5.46 12.45 -15.34
CA TYR A 4 -4.35 12.02 -14.49
C TYR A 4 -4.76 10.83 -13.61
N ILE A 5 -3.78 10.04 -13.16
CA ILE A 5 -4.07 8.85 -12.35
C ILE A 5 -4.73 9.26 -11.02
N SER A 6 -4.31 10.38 -10.43
CA SER A 6 -4.93 10.95 -9.24
C SER A 6 -6.41 11.28 -9.46
N GLU A 7 -6.77 11.91 -10.58
CA GLU A 7 -8.15 12.24 -10.92
C GLU A 7 -9.01 10.98 -11.11
N ILE A 8 -8.49 9.98 -11.83
CA ILE A 8 -9.20 8.71 -12.08
C ILE A 8 -9.46 7.98 -10.77
N VAL A 9 -8.46 7.94 -9.88
CA VAL A 9 -8.56 7.30 -8.56
C VAL A 9 -9.58 8.05 -7.70
N ASP A 10 -9.50 9.38 -7.65
CA ASP A 10 -10.42 10.21 -6.85
C ASP A 10 -11.88 10.07 -7.31
N GLU A 11 -12.10 10.05 -8.63
CA GLU A 11 -13.42 9.83 -9.23
C GLU A 11 -13.96 8.42 -8.93
N ALA A 12 -13.11 7.39 -8.98
CA ALA A 12 -13.51 6.03 -8.61
C ALA A 12 -13.83 5.90 -7.11
N ILE A 13 -13.06 6.58 -6.24
CA ILE A 13 -13.33 6.61 -4.78
C ILE A 13 -14.67 7.28 -4.48
N LYS A 14 -14.97 8.39 -5.18
CA LYS A 14 -16.15 9.25 -4.98
C LYS A 14 -17.38 8.86 -5.81
N SER A 15 -17.26 7.85 -6.66
CA SER A 15 -18.38 7.31 -7.45
C SER A 15 -19.56 6.96 -6.55
N GLU A 16 -20.79 7.02 -7.05
CA GLU A 16 -21.97 6.69 -6.24
C GLU A 16 -22.07 5.18 -5.97
N THR A 17 -21.77 4.37 -6.99
CA THR A 17 -21.81 2.91 -6.90
C THR A 17 -20.47 2.26 -7.27
N GLU A 18 -20.31 1.00 -6.87
CA GLU A 18 -19.17 0.17 -7.32
C GLU A 18 -19.16 -0.03 -8.84
N GLU A 19 -20.33 -0.10 -9.48
CA GLU A 19 -20.46 -0.24 -10.93
C GLU A 19 -19.96 1.00 -11.67
N ASP A 20 -20.26 2.19 -11.14
CA ASP A 20 -19.75 3.47 -11.66
C ASP A 20 -18.23 3.54 -11.50
N ALA A 21 -17.69 3.12 -10.35
CA ALA A 21 -16.25 3.05 -10.14
C ALA A 21 -15.58 2.10 -11.16
N VAL A 22 -16.19 0.95 -11.46
CA VAL A 22 -15.73 0.04 -12.51
C VAL A 22 -15.75 0.70 -13.88
N ALA A 23 -16.81 1.44 -14.21
CA ALA A 23 -16.91 2.17 -15.48
C ALA A 23 -15.78 3.20 -15.61
N VAL A 24 -15.57 4.03 -14.58
CA VAL A 24 -14.48 5.02 -14.51
C VAL A 24 -13.12 4.37 -14.76
N LEU A 25 -12.84 3.24 -14.10
CA LEU A 25 -11.57 2.53 -14.28
C LEU A 25 -11.42 1.98 -15.71
N ARG A 26 -12.48 1.36 -16.27
CA ARG A 26 -12.45 0.75 -17.61
C ARG A 26 -12.32 1.80 -18.73
N GLU A 27 -13.01 2.93 -18.62
CA GLU A 27 -12.91 4.03 -19.57
C GLU A 27 -11.51 4.62 -19.64
N ASN A 28 -10.78 4.58 -18.52
CA ASN A 28 -9.42 5.07 -18.40
C ASN A 28 -8.37 3.94 -18.39
N ASN A 29 -8.70 2.78 -18.99
CA ASN A 29 -7.83 1.59 -18.94
C ASN A 29 -6.48 1.84 -19.62
N ARG A 30 -5.42 1.94 -18.80
CA ARG A 30 -4.03 2.08 -19.26
C ARG A 30 -3.11 1.17 -18.44
N PRO A 31 -2.03 0.65 -19.05
CA PRO A 31 -1.06 -0.18 -18.33
C PRO A 31 -0.54 0.46 -17.05
N GLN A 32 -0.32 1.77 -17.06
CA GLN A 32 0.19 2.50 -15.89
C GLN A 32 -0.80 2.55 -14.74
N LEU A 33 -2.08 2.79 -15.04
CA LEU A 33 -3.15 2.74 -14.04
C LEU A 33 -3.24 1.34 -13.43
N ARG A 34 -3.21 0.30 -14.29
CA ARG A 34 -3.22 -1.10 -13.82
C ARG A 34 -2.01 -1.42 -12.94
N ASN A 35 -0.82 -0.91 -13.25
CA ASN A 35 0.36 -1.10 -12.42
C ASN A 35 0.22 -0.47 -11.02
N ILE A 36 -0.35 0.74 -10.94
CA ILE A 36 -0.64 1.43 -9.68
C ILE A 36 -1.65 0.63 -8.86
N LEU A 37 -2.78 0.22 -9.47
CA LEU A 37 -3.82 -0.56 -8.81
C LEU A 37 -3.32 -1.95 -8.39
N GLN A 38 -2.53 -2.61 -9.23
CA GLN A 38 -1.88 -3.88 -8.91
C GLN A 38 -0.97 -3.72 -7.69
N PHE A 39 -0.19 -2.65 -7.61
CA PHE A 39 0.61 -2.38 -6.43
C PHE A 39 -0.27 -2.10 -5.20
N ALA A 40 -1.36 -1.34 -5.37
CA ALA A 40 -2.27 -0.99 -4.29
C ALA A 40 -2.86 -2.23 -3.59
N VAL A 41 -3.19 -3.28 -4.35
CA VAL A 41 -3.82 -4.51 -3.82
C VAL A 41 -2.83 -5.52 -3.20
N ILE A 42 -1.52 -5.34 -3.38
CA ILE A 42 -0.50 -6.18 -2.72
C ILE A 42 -0.64 -6.08 -1.19
N PRO A 43 -0.49 -7.20 -0.44
CA PRO A 43 -0.48 -7.18 1.02
C PRO A 43 0.54 -6.19 1.60
N LYS A 44 0.20 -5.48 2.68
CA LYS A 44 1.10 -4.50 3.32
C LYS A 44 2.44 -5.12 3.74
N SER A 45 2.46 -6.39 4.15
CA SER A 45 3.68 -7.15 4.49
C SER A 45 4.67 -7.30 3.32
N LYS A 46 4.19 -7.19 2.07
CA LYS A 46 5.00 -7.24 0.85
C LYS A 46 5.38 -5.84 0.34
N LYS A 47 5.14 -4.79 1.12
CA LYS A 47 5.49 -3.40 0.78
C LYS A 47 6.55 -2.86 1.73
N ARG A 48 7.37 -1.93 1.23
CA ARG A 48 8.17 -1.02 2.04
C ARG A 48 7.31 0.22 2.28
N THR A 49 6.82 0.38 3.50
CA THR A 49 6.00 1.54 3.90
C THR A 49 6.88 2.62 4.52
N PHE A 50 6.50 3.88 4.33
CA PHE A 50 7.20 5.02 4.86
C PHE A 50 6.21 5.86 5.65
N GLU A 51 6.31 5.77 6.98
CA GLU A 51 5.59 6.66 7.88
C GLU A 51 6.24 8.05 7.86
N GLN A 52 5.41 9.09 7.91
CA GLN A 52 5.83 10.47 8.09
C GLN A 52 6.95 10.89 7.12
N VAL A 53 6.58 10.96 5.83
CA VAL A 53 7.42 11.50 4.76
C VAL A 53 7.11 12.99 4.63
N GLU A 54 8.04 13.83 5.07
CA GLU A 54 7.99 15.27 4.84
C GLU A 54 8.61 15.55 3.47
N TYR A 55 7.86 16.24 2.61
CA TYR A 55 8.28 16.64 1.26
C TYR A 55 7.52 17.91 0.85
N THR A 56 8.06 18.64 -0.12
CA THR A 56 7.40 19.80 -0.73
C THR A 56 7.00 19.46 -2.16
N PRO A 57 5.70 19.25 -2.47
CA PRO A 57 5.27 18.95 -3.83
C PRO A 57 5.57 20.11 -4.78
N ASP A 58 5.63 19.82 -6.08
CA ASP A 58 5.75 20.84 -7.10
C ASP A 58 4.47 21.69 -7.16
N ASP A 59 4.65 23.01 -7.13
CA ASP A 59 3.56 24.00 -7.07
C ASP A 59 2.85 24.22 -8.43
N ALA A 60 3.31 23.58 -9.51
CA ALA A 60 2.67 23.75 -10.81
C ALA A 60 1.28 23.11 -10.81
N PRO A 61 0.30 23.71 -11.51
CA PRO A 61 -1.01 23.12 -11.69
C PRO A 61 -0.92 21.74 -12.33
N ILE A 62 -1.89 20.87 -12.03
CA ILE A 62 -1.92 19.51 -12.56
C ILE A 62 -1.74 19.52 -14.09
N GLY A 63 -0.73 18.80 -14.53
CA GLY A 63 -0.37 18.66 -15.94
C GLY A 63 0.57 19.71 -16.52
N MET A 64 0.97 20.70 -15.73
CA MET A 64 2.11 21.57 -16.03
C MET A 64 3.40 21.12 -15.34
N ASN A 65 3.33 20.09 -14.48
CA ASN A 65 4.49 19.53 -13.78
C ASN A 65 5.42 18.78 -14.76
N PRO A 66 6.73 18.79 -14.51
CA PRO A 66 7.70 18.10 -15.36
C PRO A 66 7.51 16.58 -15.36
N THR A 67 6.99 16.02 -14.27
CA THR A 67 6.69 14.59 -14.12
C THR A 67 5.24 14.33 -13.70
N ASN A 68 4.81 13.09 -13.83
CA ASN A 68 3.47 12.65 -13.43
C ASN A 68 3.45 11.16 -13.07
N LEU A 69 2.35 10.64 -12.51
CA LEU A 69 2.25 9.22 -12.12
C LEU A 69 2.42 8.27 -13.31
N TYR A 70 2.03 8.69 -14.52
CA TYR A 70 2.23 7.89 -15.73
C TYR A 70 3.69 7.68 -16.12
N LYS A 71 4.62 8.47 -15.57
CA LYS A 71 6.07 8.34 -15.81
C LYS A 71 6.78 7.59 -14.68
N VAL A 72 6.32 7.75 -13.44
CA VAL A 72 7.01 7.24 -12.24
C VAL A 72 6.45 5.90 -11.74
N GLU A 73 5.35 5.41 -12.29
CA GLU A 73 4.75 4.11 -11.95
C GLU A 73 5.75 2.95 -12.06
N ARG A 74 6.68 3.05 -13.03
CA ARG A 74 7.74 2.06 -13.21
C ARG A 74 8.69 1.97 -12.04
N GLN A 75 8.74 2.96 -11.15
CA GLN A 75 9.63 2.95 -9.98
C GLN A 75 8.98 2.25 -8.77
N LEU A 76 7.68 1.92 -8.83
CA LEU A 76 6.97 1.25 -7.73
C LEU A 76 7.62 -0.07 -7.29
N TYR A 77 8.28 -0.80 -8.19
CA TYR A 77 8.94 -2.06 -7.82
C TYR A 77 10.01 -1.87 -6.74
N LEU A 78 10.62 -0.68 -6.64
CA LEU A 78 11.62 -0.35 -5.62
C LEU A 78 11.03 -0.46 -4.20
N PHE A 79 9.72 -0.25 -4.07
CA PHE A 79 9.00 -0.27 -2.81
C PHE A 79 8.37 -1.63 -2.49
N LYS A 80 8.65 -2.69 -3.28
CA LYS A 80 8.29 -4.06 -2.91
C LYS A 80 9.24 -4.60 -1.84
N ALA A 81 8.71 -5.46 -0.96
CA ALA A 81 9.55 -6.21 -0.03
C ALA A 81 10.49 -7.16 -0.79
N GLY A 82 11.64 -7.48 -0.20
CA GLY A 82 12.67 -8.34 -0.82
C GLY A 82 13.70 -7.59 -1.67
N MET A 83 13.52 -6.29 -1.91
CA MET A 83 14.56 -5.45 -2.52
C MET A 83 15.73 -5.26 -1.55
N THR A 84 16.96 -5.33 -2.09
CA THR A 84 18.23 -5.18 -1.34
C THR A 84 18.58 -3.72 -1.01
N THR A 85 17.87 -2.76 -1.61
CA THR A 85 18.11 -1.33 -1.40
C THR A 85 17.83 -0.95 0.06
N PRO A 86 18.76 -0.23 0.73
CA PRO A 86 18.56 0.24 2.09
C PRO A 86 17.32 1.14 2.22
N ILE A 87 16.59 1.00 3.33
CA ILE A 87 15.33 1.74 3.55
C ILE A 87 15.53 3.27 3.53
N ASP A 88 16.63 3.77 4.09
CA ASP A 88 16.92 5.21 4.10
C ASP A 88 17.21 5.76 2.70
N HIS A 89 17.84 4.94 1.83
CA HIS A 89 18.04 5.32 0.45
C HIS A 89 16.71 5.33 -0.31
N LEU A 90 15.85 4.33 -0.10
CA LEU A 90 14.50 4.32 -0.67
C LEU A 90 13.65 5.50 -0.20
N LYS A 91 13.76 5.91 1.08
CA LYS A 91 13.06 7.08 1.60
C LYS A 91 13.49 8.36 0.87
N ARG A 92 14.79 8.55 0.62
CA ARG A 92 15.29 9.69 -0.17
C ARG A 92 14.80 9.67 -1.62
N VAL A 93 14.81 8.50 -2.26
CA VAL A 93 14.27 8.33 -3.61
C VAL A 93 12.78 8.66 -3.64
N LEU A 94 12.02 8.19 -2.65
CA LEU A 94 10.60 8.51 -2.53
C LEU A 94 10.37 10.02 -2.40
N ILE A 95 11.10 10.71 -1.51
CA ILE A 95 10.99 12.16 -1.33
C ILE A 95 11.27 12.88 -2.65
N GLN A 96 12.35 12.54 -3.35
CA GLN A 96 12.67 13.14 -4.63
C GLN A 96 11.54 12.98 -5.66
N ILE A 97 10.97 11.77 -5.78
CA ILE A 97 9.85 11.53 -6.70
C ILE A 97 8.64 12.39 -6.30
N LEU A 98 8.35 12.50 -5.00
CA LEU A 98 7.21 13.27 -4.49
C LEU A 98 7.38 14.78 -4.70
N GLU A 99 8.60 15.30 -4.63
CA GLU A 99 8.91 16.72 -4.85
C GLU A 99 8.80 17.12 -6.33
N GLU A 100 8.95 16.18 -7.26
CA GLU A 100 8.77 16.43 -8.70
C GLU A 100 7.28 16.40 -9.12
N LEU A 101 6.43 15.72 -8.33
CA LEU A 101 5.00 15.53 -8.62
C LEU A 101 4.15 16.69 -8.09
N CYS A 102 3.00 16.92 -8.73
CA CYS A 102 1.97 17.77 -8.15
C CYS A 102 1.41 17.14 -6.87
N LYS A 103 0.80 17.97 -6.03
CA LYS A 103 0.26 17.57 -4.72
C LYS A 103 -0.66 16.35 -4.78
N GLU A 104 -1.60 16.31 -5.72
CA GLU A 104 -2.60 15.25 -5.85
C GLU A 104 -1.96 13.92 -6.26
N GLU A 105 -1.04 13.99 -7.21
CA GLU A 105 -0.31 12.85 -7.72
C GLU A 105 0.66 12.29 -6.67
N GLY A 106 1.41 13.15 -5.99
CA GLY A 106 2.26 12.76 -4.86
C GLY A 106 1.47 12.07 -3.73
N ALA A 107 0.31 12.63 -3.36
CA ALA A 107 -0.57 12.01 -2.37
C ALA A 107 -1.07 10.62 -2.81
N THR A 108 -1.45 10.48 -4.09
CA THR A 108 -1.90 9.19 -4.67
C THR A 108 -0.78 8.15 -4.65
N LEU A 109 0.44 8.53 -5.00
CA LEU A 109 1.62 7.65 -4.95
C LEU A 109 1.92 7.20 -3.52
N LEU A 110 1.93 8.13 -2.57
CA LEU A 110 2.20 7.83 -1.16
C LEU A 110 1.13 6.91 -0.57
N ALA A 111 -0.15 7.14 -0.88
CA ALA A 111 -1.25 6.27 -0.48
C ALA A 111 -1.10 4.86 -1.08
N THR A 112 -0.67 4.75 -2.33
CA THR A 112 -0.40 3.47 -3.01
C THR A 112 0.70 2.68 -2.29
N ILE A 113 1.83 3.34 -2.01
CA ILE A 113 3.01 2.74 -1.35
C ILE A 113 2.67 2.29 0.07
N ASN A 114 1.95 3.11 0.82
CA ASN A 114 1.57 2.81 2.21
C ASN A 114 0.36 1.86 2.32
N GLY A 115 -0.25 1.47 1.19
CA GLY A 115 -1.40 0.57 1.15
C GLY A 115 -2.68 1.19 1.71
N ASN A 116 -2.85 2.50 1.53
CA ASN A 116 -4.01 3.29 1.95
C ASN A 116 -4.77 3.88 0.76
N LEU A 117 -4.48 3.44 -0.48
CA LEU A 117 -5.15 3.93 -1.70
C LEU A 117 -6.62 3.50 -1.78
N LEU A 118 -6.92 2.27 -1.34
CA LEU A 118 -8.27 1.71 -1.43
C LEU A 118 -9.17 2.37 -0.38
N ALA A 119 -10.17 3.12 -0.84
CA ALA A 119 -11.12 3.88 -0.03
C ALA A 119 -12.43 4.10 -0.79
N GLY A 120 -13.51 4.40 -0.07
CA GLY A 120 -14.83 4.59 -0.69
C GLY A 120 -15.24 3.39 -1.53
N ASN A 121 -15.65 3.64 -2.78
CA ASN A 121 -16.02 2.59 -3.73
C ASN A 121 -14.81 1.96 -4.46
N LEU A 122 -13.59 2.48 -4.28
CA LEU A 122 -12.38 1.87 -4.83
C LEU A 122 -11.87 0.76 -3.90
N ASN A 123 -12.22 -0.50 -4.19
CA ASN A 123 -11.81 -1.66 -3.41
C ASN A 123 -11.29 -2.81 -4.30
N LYS A 124 -10.84 -3.92 -3.69
CA LYS A 124 -10.30 -5.09 -4.42
C LYS A 124 -11.34 -5.70 -5.38
N SER A 125 -12.63 -5.73 -4.99
CA SER A 125 -13.73 -6.28 -5.81
C SER A 125 -13.90 -5.46 -7.08
N VAL A 126 -14.00 -4.13 -6.96
CA VAL A 126 -14.09 -3.19 -8.08
C VAL A 126 -12.89 -3.30 -9.01
N ILE A 127 -11.67 -3.37 -8.46
CA ILE A 127 -10.46 -3.54 -9.28
C ILE A 127 -10.48 -4.87 -10.04
N ASN A 128 -10.88 -5.96 -9.40
CA ASN A 128 -10.98 -7.27 -10.04
C ASN A 128 -12.06 -7.31 -11.13
N GLN A 129 -13.20 -6.66 -10.89
CA GLN A 129 -14.26 -6.53 -11.89
C GLN A 129 -13.80 -5.68 -13.08
N ALA A 130 -13.09 -4.58 -12.83
CA ALA A 130 -12.55 -3.72 -13.89
C ALA A 130 -11.44 -4.41 -14.69
N PHE A 131 -10.51 -5.09 -14.01
CA PHE A 131 -9.27 -5.66 -14.54
C PHE A 131 -9.02 -7.08 -13.99
N PRO A 132 -9.70 -8.10 -14.52
CA PRO A 132 -9.58 -9.48 -14.04
C PRO A 132 -8.18 -10.09 -14.26
N GLU A 133 -7.34 -9.47 -15.10
CA GLU A 133 -5.95 -9.85 -15.31
C GLU A 133 -5.02 -9.49 -14.14
N ILE A 134 -5.46 -8.63 -13.21
CA ILE A 134 -4.69 -8.28 -12.02
C ILE A 134 -4.71 -9.47 -11.07
N VAL A 135 -3.58 -10.17 -10.97
CA VAL A 135 -3.46 -11.33 -10.07
C VAL A 135 -3.42 -10.86 -8.61
N PHE A 136 -4.41 -11.31 -7.84
CA PHE A 136 -4.43 -11.22 -6.38
C PHE A 136 -3.76 -12.47 -5.83
N ASP A 137 -2.58 -12.30 -5.21
CA ASP A 137 -1.97 -13.40 -4.46
C ASP A 137 -2.62 -13.46 -3.08
N GLU A 138 -3.76 -14.15 -2.99
CA GLU A 138 -4.58 -14.30 -1.78
C GLU A 138 -4.03 -15.37 -0.81
N SER A 139 -3.00 -16.12 -1.16
CA SER A 139 -2.56 -17.29 -0.39
C SER A 139 -1.82 -16.96 0.92
N ILE A 140 -1.92 -15.74 1.44
CA ILE A 140 -1.12 -15.25 2.59
C ILE A 140 -1.95 -14.51 3.65
N ASP A 141 -3.21 -14.15 3.40
CA ASP A 141 -4.05 -13.42 4.38
C ASP A 141 -4.79 -14.34 5.37
N HIS A 142 -4.18 -15.44 5.82
CA HIS A 142 -4.59 -16.15 7.04
C HIS A 142 -3.81 -15.59 8.24
N SER A 143 -4.00 -14.30 8.53
CA SER A 143 -3.64 -13.77 9.85
C SER A 143 -4.82 -14.06 10.80
N ASP A 144 -4.94 -15.33 11.20
CA ASP A 144 -5.67 -15.64 12.43
C ASP A 144 -5.06 -14.79 13.55
N GLY A 145 -5.92 -14.09 14.29
CA GLY A 145 -5.53 -13.22 15.37
C GLY A 145 -4.80 -13.98 16.47
N GLU A 146 -3.48 -14.09 16.37
CA GLU A 146 -2.64 -14.55 17.47
C GLU A 146 -2.67 -13.48 18.57
N GLU A 147 -3.54 -13.73 19.55
CA GLU A 147 -3.60 -13.03 20.82
C GLU A 147 -2.18 -12.94 21.40
N PRO A 148 -1.71 -11.76 21.86
CA PRO A 148 -0.35 -11.62 22.37
C PRO A 148 -0.11 -12.63 23.51
N PRO A 149 1.07 -13.26 23.56
CA PRO A 149 1.34 -14.32 24.53
C PRO A 149 1.15 -13.76 25.95
N LYS A 150 0.17 -14.33 26.67
CA LYS A 150 -0.07 -14.05 28.08
C LYS A 150 1.26 -14.19 28.82
N LYS A 151 1.77 -13.08 29.36
CA LYS A 151 2.99 -13.07 30.19
C LYS A 151 2.82 -14.11 31.29
N ARG A 152 3.53 -15.23 31.18
CA ARG A 152 3.63 -16.21 32.27
C ARG A 152 4.34 -15.49 33.41
N GLY A 153 3.63 -15.28 34.51
CA GLY A 153 4.21 -14.75 35.74
C GLY A 153 5.41 -15.59 36.19
N PRO A 154 6.30 -15.04 37.02
CA PRO A 154 7.53 -15.72 37.43
C PRO A 154 7.20 -17.08 38.04
N GLY A 155 7.73 -18.13 37.42
CA GLY A 155 7.53 -19.52 37.84
C GLY A 155 8.00 -19.72 39.29
N ARG A 156 7.13 -20.35 40.09
CA ARG A 156 7.42 -20.80 41.45
C ARG A 156 8.62 -21.78 41.41
N PRO A 157 9.62 -21.64 42.29
CA PRO A 157 10.76 -22.55 42.30
C PRO A 157 10.33 -23.97 42.74
N PRO A 158 10.97 -25.03 42.20
CA PRO A 158 10.57 -26.41 42.45
C PRO A 158 10.98 -26.92 43.84
N GLY A 159 9.97 -27.51 44.51
CA GLY A 159 9.97 -28.40 45.67
C GLY A 159 11.29 -28.77 46.36
N ALA A 160 11.44 -28.31 47.61
CA ALA A 160 12.29 -28.95 48.61
C ALA A 160 11.73 -30.34 48.96
N LYS A 161 12.62 -31.34 48.90
CA LYS A 161 12.34 -32.77 49.01
C LYS A 161 11.80 -33.14 50.40
N ASN A 162 10.71 -33.89 50.41
CA ASN A 162 10.16 -34.56 51.58
C ASN A 162 11.09 -35.73 51.99
N LYS A 163 11.85 -35.59 53.08
CA LYS A 163 12.51 -36.75 53.73
C LYS A 163 11.54 -37.33 54.75
N LYS A 164 10.86 -38.42 54.38
CA LYS A 164 10.26 -39.38 55.33
C LYS A 164 10.98 -40.71 55.19
N LYS A 165 11.54 -41.20 56.30
CA LYS A 165 11.54 -42.61 56.77
C LYS A 165 12.35 -42.65 58.08
N THR A 166 11.66 -42.79 59.23
CA THR A 166 11.55 -44.04 60.04
C THR A 166 12.92 -44.53 60.51
N LYS A 167 13.22 -44.64 61.80
CA LYS A 167 12.52 -45.36 62.86
C LYS A 167 13.02 -44.86 64.22
#